data_AF-M1MH10-F1
#
_entry.id   AF-M1MH10-F1
#
_cell.length_a   1.000
_cell.length_b   1.000
_cell.length_c   1.000
_cell.angle_alpha   90.00
_cell.angle_beta   90.00
_cell.angle_gamma   90.00
#
_symmetry.space_group_name_H-M   'P 1'
#
loop_
_entity.id
_entity.type
_entity.pdbx_description
1 polymer ?
#
loop_
_entity_poly.entity_id
_entity_poly.type
_entity_poly.pdbx_seq_one_letter_code
_entity_poly.pdbx_strand_id
1 'polypeptide(L)'
;MKSSFFMGIAIALAAYLIGFLSNNYNVTLKITGFVVIVSFFIAGILNGTFISGDRYRANFMNETKEDRDKKMKMVNYLLLLSIPNAIISLVIIIYRN
;
A
#
# COMPACT_ATOMS: atom_id res chain seq x y z
N MET A 1 -12.63 5.53 2.35
CA MET A 1 -11.98 4.97 1.14
C MET A 1 -11.46 6.07 0.23
N LYS A 2 -12.23 7.12 -0.12
CA LYS A 2 -11.69 8.25 -0.92
C LYS A 2 -10.44 8.89 -0.27
N SER A 3 -10.45 9.06 1.05
CA SER A 3 -9.34 9.68 1.79
C SER A 3 -8.01 8.94 1.68
N SER A 4 -8.00 7.60 1.59
CA SER A 4 -6.73 6.85 1.44
C SER A 4 -6.09 7.06 0.09
N PHE A 5 -6.90 7.18 -0.96
CA PHE A 5 -6.41 7.48 -2.29
C PHE A 5 -5.79 8.89 -2.36
N PHE A 6 -6.47 9.90 -1.79
CA PHE A 6 -5.92 11.26 -1.70
C PHE A 6 -4.65 11.32 -0.85
N MET A 7 -4.59 10.55 0.25
CA MET A 7 -3.37 10.44 1.05
C MET A 7 -2.22 9.82 0.24
N GLY A 8 -2.52 8.77 -0.54
CA GLY A 8 -1.56 8.16 -1.45
C GLY A 8 -1.03 9.15 -2.49
N ILE A 9 -1.91 9.97 -3.08
CA ILE A 9 -1.52 11.05 -4.00
C ILE A 9 -0.61 12.06 -3.29
N ALA A 10 -0.98 12.51 -2.09
CA ALA A 10 -0.19 13.48 -1.34
C ALA A 10 1.23 12.96 -1.04
N ILE A 11 1.34 11.70 -0.63
CA ILE A 11 2.65 11.05 -0.39
C ILE A 11 3.45 10.95 -1.70
N ALA A 12 2.82 10.52 -2.79
CA ALA A 12 3.48 10.35 -4.08
C ALA A 12 3.99 11.69 -4.65
N LEU A 13 3.18 12.75 -4.54
CA LEU A 13 3.57 14.10 -4.93
C LEU A 13 4.71 14.64 -4.05
N ALA A 14 4.64 14.47 -2.73
CA ALA A 14 5.71 14.88 -1.83
C ALA A 14 7.02 14.15 -2.15
N ALA A 15 6.98 12.83 -2.35
CA ALA A 15 8.13 12.02 -2.73
C ALA A 15 8.74 12.46 -4.08
N TYR A 16 7.89 12.77 -5.05
CA TYR A 16 8.33 13.28 -6.35
C TYR A 16 8.98 14.66 -6.23
N LEU A 17 8.37 15.59 -5.49
CA LEU A 17 8.93 16.91 -5.24
C LEU A 17 10.30 16.84 -4.55
N ILE A 18 10.44 15.98 -3.54
CA ILE A 18 11.73 15.77 -2.86
C ILE A 18 12.80 15.28 -3.84
N GLY A 19 12.49 14.27 -4.66
CA GLY A 19 13.44 13.75 -5.66
C GLY A 19 13.78 14.76 -6.73
N PHE A 20 12.79 15.55 -7.18
CA PHE A 20 12.99 16.63 -8.14
C PHE A 20 13.91 17.74 -7.59
N LEU A 21 13.63 18.25 -6.39
CA LEU A 21 14.45 19.28 -5.74
C LEU A 21 15.86 18.80 -5.42
N SER A 22 16.01 17.51 -5.10
CA SER A 22 17.32 16.90 -4.81
C SER A 22 18.07 16.44 -6.08
N ASN A 23 17.45 16.60 -7.26
CA ASN A 23 17.91 16.03 -8.53
C ASN A 23 18.28 14.52 -8.44
N ASN A 24 17.59 13.78 -7.58
CA ASN A 24 17.88 12.39 -7.27
C ASN A 24 16.57 11.59 -7.13
N TYR A 25 16.12 11.03 -8.26
CA TYR A 25 14.88 10.25 -8.32
C TYR A 25 14.96 8.91 -7.57
N ASN A 26 16.16 8.45 -7.16
CA ASN A 26 16.27 7.30 -6.26
C ASN A 26 15.61 7.57 -4.91
N VAL A 27 15.57 8.83 -4.45
CA VAL A 27 14.85 9.20 -3.23
C VAL A 27 13.35 9.01 -3.40
N THR A 28 12.80 9.43 -4.54
CA THR A 28 11.39 9.19 -4.86
C THR A 28 11.09 7.69 -4.88
N LEU A 29 11.89 6.88 -5.59
CA LEU A 29 11.71 5.43 -5.66
C LEU A 29 11.78 4.76 -4.29
N LYS A 30 12.70 5.17 -3.41
CA LYS A 30 12.79 4.63 -2.06
C LYS A 30 11.52 4.90 -1.27
N ILE A 31 10.99 6.13 -1.31
CA ILE A 31 9.79 6.50 -0.57
C ILE A 31 8.56 5.78 -1.14
N THR A 32 8.31 5.92 -2.45
CA THR A 32 7.11 5.35 -3.07
C THR A 32 7.15 3.82 -3.09
N GLY A 33 8.32 3.23 -3.36
CA GLY A 33 8.53 1.78 -3.31
C GLY A 33 8.35 1.21 -1.91
N PHE A 34 8.88 1.88 -0.88
CA PHE A 34 8.67 1.46 0.51
C PHE A 34 7.18 1.47 0.88
N VAL A 35 6.45 2.54 0.52
CA VAL A 35 5.01 2.66 0.76
C VAL A 35 4.24 1.52 0.08
N VAL A 36 4.57 1.20 -1.17
CA VAL A 36 3.94 0.09 -1.90
C VAL A 36 4.20 -1.23 -1.20
N ILE A 37 5.47 -1.57 -0.94
CA ILE A 37 5.86 -2.85 -0.36
C ILE A 37 5.21 -3.04 1.01
N VAL A 38 5.33 -2.05 1.91
CA VAL A 38 4.77 -2.13 3.26
C VAL A 38 3.24 -2.24 3.23
N SER A 39 2.57 -1.46 2.39
CA SER A 39 1.11 -1.49 2.30
C SER A 39 0.61 -2.83 1.79
N PHE A 40 1.23 -3.38 0.74
CA PHE A 40 0.89 -4.71 0.21
C PHE A 40 1.19 -5.82 1.23
N PHE A 41 2.32 -5.74 1.92
CA PHE A 41 2.71 -6.76 2.89
C PHE A 41 1.74 -6.81 4.07
N ILE A 42 1.40 -5.65 4.66
CA ILE A 42 0.42 -5.58 5.75
C ILE A 42 -0.96 -6.01 5.26
N ALA A 43 -1.39 -5.58 4.07
CA ALA A 43 -2.66 -6.00 3.49
C ALA A 43 -2.74 -7.52 3.29
N GLY A 44 -1.65 -8.15 2.83
CA GLY A 44 -1.55 -9.60 2.67
C GLY A 44 -1.61 -10.36 4.00
N ILE A 45 -0.94 -9.84 5.04
CA ILE A 45 -1.02 -10.41 6.40
C ILE A 45 -2.45 -10.36 6.92
N LEU A 46 -3.10 -9.19 6.83
CA LEU A 46 -4.48 -9.02 7.31
C LEU A 46 -5.48 -9.88 6.53
N ASN A 47 -5.22 -10.11 5.24
CA ASN A 47 -6.05 -10.99 4.43
C ASN A 47 -5.72 -12.48 4.64
N GLY A 48 -4.71 -12.81 5.46
CA GLY A 48 -4.33 -14.20 5.74
C GLY A 48 -3.64 -14.91 4.59
N THR A 49 -3.04 -14.18 3.63
CA THR A 49 -2.35 -14.74 2.46
C THR A 49 -1.20 -15.68 2.83
N PHE A 50 -0.62 -15.52 4.01
CA PHE A 50 0.56 -16.27 4.48
C PHE A 50 0.23 -17.44 5.43
N ILE A 51 -1.04 -17.76 5.64
CA ILE A 51 -1.46 -18.87 6.51
C ILE A 51 -2.20 -19.97 5.73
N SER A 52 -2.20 -21.20 6.26
CA SER A 52 -2.91 -22.33 5.66
C SER A 52 -4.42 -22.13 5.62
N GLY A 53 -5.11 -22.68 4.62
CA GLY A 53 -6.56 -22.60 4.48
C GLY A 53 -7.35 -23.06 5.72
N ASP A 54 -6.89 -24.09 6.42
CA ASP A 54 -7.55 -24.56 7.65
C ASP A 54 -7.48 -23.53 8.78
N ARG A 55 -6.30 -22.94 9.00
CA ARG A 55 -6.13 -21.81 9.94
C ARG A 55 -6.95 -20.59 9.52
N TYR A 56 -7.02 -20.30 8.22
CA TYR A 56 -7.83 -19.19 7.71
C TYR A 56 -9.32 -19.42 8.02
N ARG A 57 -9.84 -20.62 7.76
CA ARG A 57 -11.22 -21.01 8.07
C ARG A 57 -11.51 -20.97 9.57
N ALA A 58 -10.61 -21.51 10.40
CA ALA A 58 -10.75 -21.49 11.85
C ALA A 58 -10.79 -20.06 12.40
N ASN A 59 -9.90 -19.17 11.92
CA ASN A 59 -9.92 -17.76 12.29
C ASN A 59 -11.22 -17.08 11.84
N PHE A 60 -11.64 -17.32 10.60
CA PHE A 60 -12.87 -16.73 10.05
C PHE A 60 -14.13 -17.12 10.83
N MET A 61 -14.21 -18.37 11.31
CA MET A 61 -15.34 -18.85 12.13
C MET A 61 -15.39 -18.21 13.53
N ASN A 62 -14.23 -17.87 14.09
CA ASN A 62 -14.13 -17.23 15.41
C ASN A 62 -14.14 -15.68 15.34
N GLU A 63 -13.94 -15.09 14.16
CA GLU A 63 -13.94 -13.63 13.95
C GLU A 63 -15.37 -13.10 13.89
N THR A 64 -15.66 -11.99 14.58
CA THR A 64 -16.96 -11.33 14.46
C THR A 64 -17.11 -10.63 13.11
N LYS A 65 -18.36 -10.33 12.72
CA LYS A 65 -18.60 -9.56 11.48
C LYS A 65 -17.97 -8.16 11.57
N GLU A 66 -18.03 -7.53 12.74
CA GLU A 66 -17.47 -6.20 12.95
C GLU A 66 -15.94 -6.20 12.79
N ASP A 67 -15.26 -7.20 13.34
CA ASP A 67 -13.80 -7.34 13.20
C ASP A 67 -13.40 -7.57 11.74
N ARG A 68 -14.14 -8.43 11.03
CA ARG A 68 -13.95 -8.63 9.58
C ARG A 68 -14.10 -7.33 8.80
N ASP A 69 -15.15 -6.55 9.08
CA ASP A 69 -15.41 -5.30 8.37
C ASP A 69 -14.31 -4.26 8.65
N LYS A 70 -13.83 -4.16 9.91
CA LYS A 70 -12.69 -3.31 10.28
C LYS A 70 -11.41 -3.73 9.56
N LYS A 71 -11.10 -5.03 9.54
CA LYS A 71 -9.95 -5.60 8.84
C LYS A 71 -10.00 -5.32 7.34
N MET A 72 -11.14 -5.56 6.70
CA MET A 72 -11.33 -5.30 5.27
C MET A 72 -11.26 -3.81 4.94
N LYS A 73 -11.74 -2.94 5.82
CA LYS A 73 -11.59 -1.48 5.67
C LYS A 73 -10.12 -1.06 5.70
N MET A 74 -9.30 -1.67 6.56
CA MET A 74 -7.85 -1.42 6.63
C MET A 74 -7.11 -1.98 5.42
N VAL A 75 -7.42 -3.20 4.98
CA VAL A 75 -6.88 -3.79 3.73
C VAL A 75 -7.16 -2.86 2.55
N ASN A 76 -8.42 -2.45 2.38
CA ASN A 76 -8.81 -1.54 1.30
C ASN A 76 -8.15 -0.17 1.41
N TYR A 77 -7.95 0.35 2.62
CA TYR A 77 -7.22 1.59 2.85
C TYR A 77 -5.78 1.48 2.34
N LEU A 78 -5.06 0.44 2.74
CA LEU A 78 -3.65 0.18 2.36
C LEU A 78 -3.49 -0.01 0.86
N LEU A 79 -4.35 -0.82 0.24
CA LEU A 79 -4.32 -1.04 -1.21
C LEU A 79 -4.56 0.25 -1.98
N LEU A 80 -5.59 1.04 -1.63
CA LEU A 80 -5.87 2.32 -2.28
C LEU A 80 -4.77 3.36 -2.09
N LEU A 81 -4.11 3.37 -0.92
CA LEU A 81 -2.96 4.24 -0.64
C LEU A 81 -1.74 3.87 -1.50
N SER A 82 -1.55 2.57 -1.76
CA SER A 82 -0.42 2.05 -2.53
C SER A 82 -0.51 2.36 -4.03
N ILE A 83 -1.70 2.46 -4.61
CA ILE A 83 -1.92 2.65 -6.07
C ILE A 83 -1.19 3.88 -6.64
N PRO A 84 -1.42 5.12 -6.16
CA PRO A 84 -0.73 6.30 -6.71
C PRO A 84 0.80 6.23 -6.52
N ASN A 85 1.27 5.64 -5.43
CA ASN A 85 2.70 5.43 -5.17
C ASN A 85 3.30 4.39 -6.14
N ALA A 86 2.56 3.32 -6.45
CA ALA A 86 2.96 2.33 -7.45
C ALA A 86 3.05 2.96 -8.84
N ILE A 87 2.06 3.77 -9.22
CA ILE A 87 2.05 4.48 -10.51
C ILE A 87 3.29 5.37 -10.63
N ILE A 88 3.58 6.22 -9.66
CA ILE A 88 4.77 7.10 -9.70
C ILE A 88 6.07 6.27 -9.73
N SER A 89 6.16 5.20 -8.94
CA SER A 89 7.34 4.32 -8.97
C SER A 89 7.57 3.72 -10.35
N LEU A 90 6.52 3.19 -10.98
CA LEU A 90 6.57 2.60 -12.31
C LEU A 90 6.94 3.63 -13.38
N VAL A 91 6.36 4.83 -13.32
CA VAL A 91 6.69 5.93 -14.24
C VAL A 91 8.17 6.28 -14.14
N ILE A 92 8.72 6.43 -12.93
CA ILE A 92 10.15 6.74 -12.78
C ILE A 92 11.02 5.59 -13.30
N ILE A 93 10.69 4.33 -13.00
CA ILE A 93 11.44 3.18 -13.52
C ILE A 93 11.41 3.11 -15.05
N ILE A 94 10.29 3.45 -15.69
CA ILE A 94 10.16 3.35 -17.16
C ILE A 94 10.85 4.52 -17.88
N TYR A 95 10.75 5.74 -17.35
CA TYR A 95 11.17 6.96 -18.08
C TYR A 95 12.50 7.55 -17.61
N ARG A 96 13.04 7.13 -16.45
CA ARG A 96 14.24 7.73 -15.84
C ARG A 96 15.35 6.71 -15.54
N ASN A 97 15.13 5.44 -15.88
CA ASN A 97 16.14 4.38 -15.73
C ASN A 97 16.88 4.14 -17.05
#